data_AF-A0A2N8TQB3-F1
#
_entry.id   AF-A0A2N8TQB3-F1
#
_cell.length_a   1.000
_cell.length_b   1.000
_cell.length_c   1.000
_cell.angle_alpha   90.00
_cell.angle_beta   90.00
_cell.angle_gamma   90.00
#
_symmetry.space_group_name_H-M   'P 1'
#
loop_
_entity.id
_entity.type
_entity.pdbx_description
1 polymer ?
#
loop_
_entity_poly.entity_id
_entity_poly.type
_entity_poly.pdbx_seq_one_letter_code
_entity_poly.pdbx_strand_id
1 'polypeptide(L)'
;MSPRKALIAALTAALLAGPGVAQATITWSLARASNPTADQRSAYDLITKAMNAAVARYNNLSDLGKTITVRYEPGVPTADGSMNGTIRFGSNRSYMNERTALHEIAHTIGVGLSGGWSRLGGSGTWTGAQATALVRQYDGSGAKISTGGGHFWPYGLNFDNEWSGTAADRHVHIVAAMVRDGL
;
A
#
# COMPACT_ATOMS: atom_id res chain seq x y z
N MET A 1 39.83 3.71 61.44
CA MET A 1 39.36 3.05 60.20
C MET A 1 38.03 3.66 59.81
N SER A 2 38.02 4.51 58.77
CA SER A 2 36.80 5.04 58.15
C SER A 2 36.87 4.78 56.65
N PRO A 3 35.82 4.22 56.03
CA PRO A 3 35.86 3.88 54.61
C PRO A 3 35.66 5.14 53.75
N ARG A 4 36.47 5.23 52.70
CA ARG A 4 36.39 6.25 51.65
C ARG A 4 35.10 6.07 50.87
N LYS A 5 34.25 7.11 50.82
CA LYS A 5 33.07 7.15 49.95
C LYS A 5 33.53 7.33 48.50
N ALA A 6 33.32 6.33 47.67
CA ALA A 6 33.50 6.43 46.23
C ALA A 6 32.38 7.28 45.63
N LEU A 7 32.73 8.39 44.96
CA LEU A 7 31.81 9.16 44.14
C LEU A 7 31.66 8.44 42.80
N ILE A 8 30.49 7.86 42.55
CA ILE A 8 30.14 7.35 41.22
C ILE A 8 29.53 8.52 40.44
N ALA A 9 30.25 9.03 39.45
CA ALA A 9 29.71 9.96 38.47
C ALA A 9 28.79 9.19 37.52
N ALA A 10 27.49 9.40 37.62
CA ALA A 10 26.52 8.89 36.65
C ALA A 10 26.53 9.83 35.44
N LEU A 11 27.08 9.35 34.32
CA LEU A 11 26.99 10.02 33.02
C LEU A 11 25.62 9.68 32.42
N THR A 12 24.63 10.57 32.56
CA THR A 12 23.36 10.45 31.84
C THR A 12 23.57 10.83 30.38
N ALA A 13 23.56 9.83 29.50
CA ALA A 13 23.39 10.05 28.06
C ALA A 13 21.91 10.36 27.78
N ALA A 14 21.61 11.62 27.44
CA ALA A 14 20.31 11.99 26.92
C ALA A 14 20.22 11.51 25.46
N LEU A 15 19.40 10.49 25.20
CA LEU A 15 19.05 10.09 23.84
C LEU A 15 18.01 11.08 23.30
N LEU A 16 18.41 11.95 22.39
CA LEU A 16 17.49 12.80 21.62
C LEU A 16 16.67 11.90 20.70
N ALA A 17 15.44 11.56 21.09
CA ALA A 17 14.45 11.02 20.17
C ALA A 17 14.08 12.13 19.19
N GLY A 18 14.55 12.02 17.94
CA GLY A 18 14.05 12.84 16.84
C GLY A 18 12.55 12.62 16.65
N PRO A 19 11.84 13.53 15.94
CA PRO A 19 10.43 13.33 15.64
C PRO A 19 10.27 12.00 14.90
N GLY A 20 9.56 11.06 15.53
CA GLY A 20 9.28 9.76 14.94
C GLY A 20 8.49 9.98 13.66
N VAL A 21 9.08 9.60 12.52
CA VAL A 21 8.32 9.41 11.29
C VAL A 21 7.19 8.45 11.65
N ALA A 22 5.94 8.87 11.49
CA ALA A 22 4.80 7.97 11.72
C ALA A 22 5.03 6.72 10.87
N GLN A 23 5.25 5.59 11.53
CA GLN A 23 5.45 4.33 10.82
C GLN A 23 4.15 3.98 10.11
N ALA A 24 4.21 3.56 8.85
CA ALA A 24 3.02 3.03 8.19
C ALA A 24 2.42 1.87 9.00
N THR A 25 1.10 1.80 8.99
CA THR A 25 0.29 0.90 9.82
C THR A 25 -0.67 0.07 8.98
N ILE A 26 -0.30 -0.24 7.74
CA ILE A 26 -1.10 -1.17 6.96
C ILE A 26 -1.02 -2.55 7.60
N THR A 27 -2.18 -3.07 7.97
CA THR A 27 -2.36 -4.38 8.60
C THR A 27 -3.41 -5.16 7.83
N TRP A 28 -3.29 -6.49 7.82
CA TRP A 28 -4.22 -7.30 7.06
C TRP A 28 -4.51 -8.64 7.75
N SER A 29 -5.68 -9.21 7.46
CA SER A 29 -6.07 -10.57 7.86
C SER A 29 -6.81 -11.28 6.73
N LEU A 30 -6.78 -12.61 6.72
CA LEU A 30 -7.50 -13.43 5.74
C LEU A 30 -8.66 -14.16 6.41
N ALA A 31 -9.87 -13.97 5.90
CA ALA A 31 -11.01 -14.79 6.29
C ALA A 31 -10.82 -16.22 5.75
N ARG A 32 -10.78 -17.19 6.65
CA ARG A 32 -10.57 -18.61 6.32
C ARG A 32 -11.74 -19.44 6.80
N ALA A 33 -12.15 -20.41 5.98
CA ALA A 33 -13.05 -21.47 6.43
C ALA A 33 -12.37 -22.33 7.52
N SER A 34 -13.15 -22.81 8.48
CA SER A 34 -12.65 -23.70 9.55
C SER A 34 -12.13 -25.03 9.01
N ASN A 35 -12.75 -25.56 7.95
CA ASN A 35 -12.36 -26.77 7.24
C ASN A 35 -12.20 -26.46 5.75
N PRO A 36 -11.04 -25.92 5.31
CA PRO A 36 -10.88 -25.45 3.94
C PRO A 36 -10.81 -26.60 2.93
N THR A 37 -11.31 -26.38 1.72
CA THR A 37 -11.09 -27.28 0.58
C THR A 37 -9.64 -27.20 0.07
N ALA A 38 -9.25 -28.12 -0.82
CA ALA A 38 -7.92 -28.06 -1.46
C ALA A 38 -7.73 -26.77 -2.28
N ASP A 39 -8.78 -26.35 -2.98
CA ASP A 39 -8.80 -25.08 -3.71
C ASP A 39 -8.61 -23.88 -2.75
N GLN A 40 -9.41 -23.83 -1.67
CA GLN A 40 -9.30 -22.76 -0.67
C GLN A 40 -7.90 -22.70 -0.04
N ARG A 41 -7.31 -23.85 0.33
CA ARG A 41 -5.93 -23.89 0.87
C ARG A 41 -4.93 -23.28 -0.10
N SER A 42 -4.98 -23.71 -1.36
CA SER A 42 -4.12 -23.16 -2.41
C SER A 42 -4.33 -21.64 -2.58
N ALA A 43 -5.57 -21.16 -2.51
CA ALA A 43 -5.89 -19.73 -2.66
C ALA A 43 -5.32 -18.94 -1.50
N TYR A 44 -5.55 -19.45 -0.29
CA TYR A 44 -5.07 -18.80 0.92
C TYR A 44 -3.55 -18.68 0.94
N ASP A 45 -2.81 -19.69 0.46
CA ASP A 45 -1.35 -19.65 0.43
C ASP A 45 -0.82 -18.58 -0.53
N LEU A 46 -1.41 -18.48 -1.74
CA LEU A 46 -1.01 -17.46 -2.73
C LEU A 46 -1.41 -16.05 -2.27
N ILE A 47 -2.65 -15.87 -1.81
CA ILE A 47 -3.14 -14.59 -1.27
C ILE A 47 -2.27 -14.14 -0.09
N THR A 48 -1.89 -15.07 0.80
CA THR A 48 -1.04 -14.75 1.95
C THR A 48 0.33 -14.25 1.51
N LYS A 49 0.96 -14.91 0.53
CA LYS A 49 2.25 -14.45 -0.02
C LYS A 49 2.12 -13.07 -0.67
N ALA A 50 1.09 -12.86 -1.49
CA ALA A 50 0.81 -11.60 -2.16
C ALA A 50 0.60 -10.45 -1.18
N MET A 51 -0.28 -10.62 -0.20
CA MET A 51 -0.60 -9.60 0.80
C MET A 51 0.57 -9.32 1.73
N ASN A 52 1.33 -10.33 2.15
CA ASN A 52 2.54 -10.12 2.95
C ASN A 52 3.57 -9.25 2.21
N ALA A 53 3.82 -9.54 0.93
CA ALA A 53 4.76 -8.76 0.12
C ALA A 53 4.27 -7.32 -0.07
N ALA A 54 3.00 -7.14 -0.46
CA ALA A 54 2.42 -5.82 -0.70
C ALA A 54 2.36 -4.96 0.56
N VAL A 55 1.92 -5.52 1.70
CA VAL A 55 1.86 -4.81 2.99
C VAL A 55 3.26 -4.49 3.51
N ALA A 56 4.23 -5.41 3.38
CA ALA A 56 5.62 -5.12 3.73
C ALA A 56 6.17 -3.95 2.90
N ARG A 57 5.87 -3.91 1.60
CA ARG A 57 6.30 -2.81 0.72
C ARG A 57 5.66 -1.48 1.10
N TYR A 58 4.34 -1.43 1.29
CA TYR A 58 3.65 -0.22 1.77
C TYR A 58 4.21 0.26 3.11
N ASN A 59 4.43 -0.66 4.06
CA ASN A 59 4.95 -0.31 5.38
C ASN A 59 6.41 0.14 5.37
N ASN A 60 7.20 -0.28 4.38
CA ASN A 60 8.59 0.13 4.24
C ASN A 60 8.75 1.48 3.52
N LEU A 61 7.85 1.81 2.58
CA LEU A 61 8.02 2.93 1.65
C LEU A 61 7.03 4.08 1.86
N SER A 62 6.14 3.97 2.84
CA SER A 62 5.15 5.02 3.13
C SER A 62 4.89 5.15 4.63
N ASP A 63 4.07 6.13 4.98
CA ASP A 63 3.50 6.41 6.29
C ASP A 63 1.98 6.13 6.33
N LEU A 64 1.44 5.46 5.30
CA LEU A 64 0.01 5.19 5.16
C LEU A 64 -0.49 4.15 6.17
N GLY A 65 -1.77 4.25 6.53
CA GLY A 65 -2.44 3.35 7.47
C GLY A 65 -3.75 2.82 6.91
N LYS A 66 -3.98 1.50 7.06
CA LYS A 66 -5.24 0.84 6.74
C LYS A 66 -5.33 -0.51 7.45
N THR A 67 -6.51 -0.86 7.93
CA THR A 67 -6.80 -2.24 8.35
C THR A 67 -7.58 -2.94 7.26
N ILE A 68 -7.06 -4.06 6.79
CA ILE A 68 -7.58 -4.76 5.61
C ILE A 68 -8.10 -6.15 6.00
N THR A 69 -9.32 -6.47 5.56
CA THR A 69 -9.88 -7.83 5.61
C THR A 69 -9.90 -8.41 4.21
N VAL A 70 -9.17 -9.50 4.02
CA VAL A 70 -9.06 -10.18 2.73
C VAL A 70 -9.98 -11.40 2.71
N ARG A 71 -10.61 -11.66 1.56
CA ARG A 71 -11.48 -12.81 1.32
C ARG A 71 -11.10 -13.51 0.02
N TYR A 72 -11.27 -14.83 0.00
CA TYR A 72 -11.30 -15.60 -1.24
C TYR A 72 -12.76 -15.82 -1.64
N GLU A 73 -13.17 -15.23 -2.76
CA GLU A 73 -14.54 -15.28 -3.29
C GLU A 73 -14.47 -15.71 -4.75
N PRO A 74 -14.61 -17.03 -5.06
CA PRO A 74 -14.45 -17.56 -6.41
C PRO A 74 -15.32 -16.91 -7.50
N GLY A 75 -16.43 -16.27 -7.11
CA GLY A 75 -17.34 -15.54 -8.01
C GLY A 75 -16.84 -14.14 -8.42
N VAL A 76 -15.79 -13.63 -7.79
CA VAL A 76 -15.08 -12.42 -8.25
C VAL A 76 -14.23 -12.79 -9.47
N PRO A 77 -14.30 -12.07 -10.60
CA PRO A 77 -13.53 -12.42 -11.81
C PRO A 77 -12.01 -12.31 -11.63
N THR A 78 -11.55 -11.31 -10.86
CA THR A 78 -10.12 -10.97 -10.68
C THR A 78 -9.81 -10.75 -9.20
N ALA A 79 -9.79 -9.49 -8.77
CA ALA A 79 -9.79 -9.03 -7.40
C ALA A 79 -10.51 -7.67 -7.35
N ASP A 80 -11.00 -7.29 -6.17
CA ASP A 80 -11.55 -5.95 -5.96
C ASP A 80 -11.35 -5.48 -4.51
N GLY A 81 -10.87 -4.24 -4.37
CA GLY A 81 -10.73 -3.50 -3.14
C GLY A 81 -11.86 -2.48 -2.95
N SER A 82 -12.24 -2.24 -1.70
CA SER A 82 -13.25 -1.24 -1.34
C SER A 82 -12.80 -0.35 -0.20
N MET A 83 -13.35 0.88 -0.12
CA MET A 83 -12.94 1.86 0.88
C MET A 83 -13.18 1.42 2.34
N ASN A 84 -14.05 0.45 2.58
CA ASN A 84 -14.26 -0.10 3.92
C ASN A 84 -13.09 -0.99 4.41
N GLY A 85 -12.06 -1.21 3.58
CA GLY A 85 -10.91 -2.05 3.92
C GLY A 85 -11.09 -3.52 3.54
N THR A 86 -12.09 -3.88 2.73
CA THR A 86 -12.21 -5.26 2.22
C THR A 86 -11.50 -5.38 0.88
N ILE A 87 -10.71 -6.45 0.72
CA ILE A 87 -10.19 -6.92 -0.58
C ILE A 87 -10.71 -8.34 -0.82
N ARG A 88 -11.19 -8.61 -2.03
CA ARG A 88 -11.62 -9.93 -2.45
C ARG A 88 -10.74 -10.42 -3.59
N PHE A 89 -10.30 -11.67 -3.54
CA PHE A 89 -9.64 -12.34 -4.65
C PHE A 89 -10.55 -13.42 -5.22
N GLY A 90 -10.63 -13.44 -6.55
CA GLY A 90 -11.34 -14.42 -7.36
C GLY A 90 -10.66 -15.76 -7.49
N SER A 91 -11.25 -16.66 -8.27
CA SER A 91 -10.73 -18.03 -8.48
C SER A 91 -9.44 -18.08 -9.32
N ASN A 92 -9.17 -17.06 -10.15
CA ASN A 92 -8.02 -17.06 -11.04
C ASN A 92 -6.72 -16.74 -10.29
N ARG A 93 -5.80 -17.71 -10.28
CA ARG A 93 -4.54 -17.65 -9.51
C ARG A 93 -3.53 -16.68 -10.08
N SER A 94 -3.65 -16.30 -11.35
CA SER A 94 -2.79 -15.27 -11.94
C SER A 94 -2.96 -13.92 -11.25
N TYR A 95 -4.09 -13.67 -10.59
CA TYR A 95 -4.32 -12.43 -9.83
C TYR A 95 -3.88 -12.50 -8.36
N MET A 96 -3.52 -13.67 -7.82
CA MET A 96 -3.10 -13.81 -6.42
C MET A 96 -1.60 -13.55 -6.26
N ASN A 97 -1.17 -12.34 -6.64
CA ASN A 97 0.23 -11.92 -6.64
C ASN A 97 0.39 -10.51 -6.05
N GLU A 98 1.64 -10.11 -5.80
CA GLU A 98 1.97 -8.83 -5.17
C GLU A 98 1.46 -7.62 -5.95
N ARG A 99 1.57 -7.64 -7.30
CA ARG A 99 1.06 -6.57 -8.16
C ARG A 99 -0.41 -6.30 -7.89
N THR A 100 -1.25 -7.35 -7.91
CA THR A 100 -2.70 -7.19 -7.68
C THR A 100 -2.94 -6.71 -6.26
N ALA A 101 -2.26 -7.28 -5.27
CA ALA A 101 -2.42 -6.86 -3.89
C ALA A 101 -2.08 -5.36 -3.68
N LEU A 102 -1.00 -4.86 -4.29
CA LEU A 102 -0.65 -3.43 -4.24
C LEU A 102 -1.75 -2.56 -4.86
N HIS A 103 -2.23 -2.95 -6.04
CA HIS A 103 -3.32 -2.28 -6.74
C HIS A 103 -4.60 -2.23 -5.90
N GLU A 104 -5.05 -3.36 -5.34
CA GLU A 104 -6.26 -3.40 -4.53
C GLU A 104 -6.10 -2.63 -3.21
N ILE A 105 -4.92 -2.65 -2.58
CA ILE A 105 -4.64 -1.81 -1.40
C ILE A 105 -4.85 -0.33 -1.73
N ALA A 106 -4.40 0.13 -2.91
CA ALA A 106 -4.60 1.51 -3.35
C ALA A 106 -6.10 1.87 -3.45
N HIS A 107 -6.94 0.97 -3.95
CA HIS A 107 -8.40 1.15 -3.93
C HIS A 107 -8.95 1.27 -2.51
N THR A 108 -8.46 0.46 -1.56
CA THR A 108 -8.89 0.61 -0.16
C THR A 108 -8.48 1.95 0.47
N ILE A 109 -7.41 2.58 -0.02
CA ILE A 109 -6.92 3.87 0.44
C ILE A 109 -7.73 5.03 -0.18
N GLY A 110 -8.33 4.83 -1.35
CA GLY A 110 -9.24 5.81 -1.97
C GLY A 110 -9.08 5.98 -3.47
N VAL A 111 -8.06 5.37 -4.09
CA VAL A 111 -7.87 5.41 -5.55
C VAL A 111 -9.14 4.91 -6.23
N GLY A 112 -9.68 5.71 -7.15
CA GLY A 112 -10.89 5.38 -7.89
C GLY A 112 -12.21 5.53 -7.15
N LEU A 113 -12.20 5.68 -5.82
CA LEU A 113 -13.41 5.56 -4.98
C LEU A 113 -13.69 6.78 -4.11
N SER A 114 -12.67 7.57 -3.74
CA SER A 114 -12.83 8.68 -2.80
C SER A 114 -13.36 9.95 -3.46
N GLY A 115 -13.87 10.89 -2.64
CA GLY A 115 -14.21 12.24 -3.12
C GLY A 115 -12.97 13.02 -3.59
N GLY A 116 -11.82 12.79 -2.96
CA GLY A 116 -10.53 13.36 -3.38
C GLY A 116 -10.14 12.89 -4.78
N TRP A 117 -10.37 11.61 -5.09
CA TRP A 117 -10.19 11.07 -6.43
C TRP A 117 -11.03 11.79 -7.48
N SER A 118 -12.35 11.93 -7.24
CA SER A 118 -13.24 12.63 -8.17
C SER A 118 -12.81 14.09 -8.39
N ARG A 119 -12.37 14.76 -7.33
CA ARG A 119 -11.94 16.17 -7.38
C ARG A 119 -10.62 16.35 -8.13
N LEU A 120 -9.63 15.50 -7.85
CA LEU A 120 -8.25 15.69 -8.32
C LEU A 120 -7.94 14.94 -9.61
N GLY A 121 -8.65 13.83 -9.88
CA GLY A 121 -8.49 12.99 -11.06
C GLY A 121 -9.70 12.96 -11.99
N GLY A 122 -10.80 13.65 -11.67
CA GLY A 122 -12.04 13.60 -12.47
C GLY A 122 -11.92 14.14 -13.90
N SER A 123 -10.91 14.96 -14.18
CA SER A 123 -10.63 15.51 -15.52
C SER A 123 -9.84 14.57 -16.44
N GLY A 124 -9.49 13.36 -15.97
CA GLY A 124 -8.66 12.40 -16.70
C GLY A 124 -7.15 12.60 -16.53
N THR A 125 -6.73 13.54 -15.69
CA THR A 125 -5.34 13.72 -15.27
C THR A 125 -5.31 14.16 -13.82
N TRP A 126 -4.45 13.55 -13.00
CA TRP A 126 -4.27 13.95 -11.61
C TRP A 126 -3.73 15.38 -11.53
N THR A 127 -4.40 16.22 -10.75
CA THR A 127 -4.09 17.66 -10.60
C THR A 127 -3.37 17.98 -9.29
N GLY A 128 -3.21 17.01 -8.40
CA GLY A 128 -2.45 17.18 -7.16
C GLY A 128 -0.96 17.44 -7.44
N ALA A 129 -0.36 18.31 -6.62
CA ALA A 129 0.99 18.83 -6.84
C ALA A 129 2.07 17.81 -6.44
N GLN A 130 1.87 17.07 -5.35
CA GLN A 130 2.85 16.14 -4.81
C GLN A 130 3.05 14.94 -5.74
N ALA A 131 1.96 14.27 -6.13
CA ALA A 131 2.07 13.11 -7.02
C ALA A 131 2.55 13.52 -8.42
N THR A 132 2.10 14.68 -8.93
CA THR A 132 2.57 15.22 -10.21
C THR A 132 4.06 15.58 -10.20
N ALA A 133 4.57 16.18 -9.12
CA ALA A 133 5.99 16.45 -8.98
C ALA A 133 6.81 15.14 -8.97
N LEU A 134 6.31 14.13 -8.27
CA LEU A 134 6.98 12.84 -8.14
C LEU A 134 7.06 12.09 -9.47
N VAL A 135 5.96 12.01 -10.24
CA VAL A 135 6.01 11.34 -11.56
C VAL A 135 6.97 12.06 -12.51
N ARG A 136 7.09 13.39 -12.42
CA ARG A 136 8.03 14.16 -13.23
C ARG A 136 9.48 13.95 -12.85
N GLN A 137 9.75 13.66 -11.58
CA GLN A 137 11.08 13.23 -11.15
C GLN A 137 11.45 11.87 -11.73
N TYR A 138 10.47 10.97 -11.88
CA TYR A 138 10.70 9.62 -12.41
C TYR A 138 10.84 9.58 -13.92
N ASP A 139 9.99 10.31 -14.63
CA ASP A 139 9.77 10.12 -16.07
C ASP A 139 10.03 11.40 -16.90
N GLY A 140 10.51 12.46 -16.25
CA GLY A 140 10.87 13.73 -16.87
C GLY A 140 9.82 14.83 -16.69
N SER A 141 10.22 16.09 -16.93
CA SER A 141 9.43 17.28 -16.61
C SER A 141 8.04 17.35 -17.26
N GLY A 142 7.85 16.70 -18.41
CA GLY A 142 6.57 16.63 -19.12
C GLY A 142 5.63 15.52 -18.65
N ALA A 143 6.04 14.67 -17.72
CA ALA A 143 5.24 13.56 -17.25
C ALA A 143 3.97 14.03 -16.53
N LYS A 144 2.92 13.20 -16.63
CA LYS A 144 1.62 13.39 -16.00
C LYS A 144 1.09 12.04 -15.51
N ILE A 145 0.21 12.08 -14.52
CA ILE A 145 -0.55 10.91 -14.11
C ILE A 145 -1.93 11.01 -14.77
N SER A 146 -2.19 10.15 -15.74
CA SER A 146 -3.51 9.98 -16.34
C SER A 146 -4.42 9.20 -15.39
N THR A 147 -5.71 9.50 -15.38
CA THR A 147 -6.71 8.86 -14.52
C THR A 147 -7.94 8.45 -15.34
N GLY A 148 -8.62 7.38 -14.95
CA GLY A 148 -9.84 6.94 -15.64
C GLY A 148 -10.38 5.60 -15.14
N GLY A 149 -11.70 5.46 -15.09
CA GLY A 149 -12.37 4.19 -14.76
C GLY A 149 -11.99 3.62 -13.38
N GLY A 150 -11.60 4.48 -12.44
CA GLY A 150 -11.10 4.06 -11.12
C GLY A 150 -9.58 3.90 -11.01
N HIS A 151 -8.86 3.99 -12.11
CA HIS A 151 -7.43 3.66 -12.21
C HIS A 151 -6.58 4.87 -12.58
N PHE A 152 -5.25 4.75 -12.38
CA PHE A 152 -4.27 5.72 -12.87
C PHE A 152 -3.13 5.06 -13.64
N TRP A 153 -2.44 5.86 -14.44
CA TRP A 153 -1.23 5.49 -15.17
C TRP A 153 -0.28 6.69 -15.24
N PRO A 154 1.05 6.53 -15.22
CA PRO A 154 1.78 5.27 -15.02
C PRO A 154 1.73 4.78 -13.56
N TYR A 155 2.26 3.58 -13.32
CA TYR A 155 2.43 2.97 -11.98
C TYR A 155 1.14 2.61 -11.23
N GLY A 156 0.00 2.52 -11.91
CA GLY A 156 -1.25 2.02 -11.32
C GLY A 156 -1.27 0.49 -11.11
N LEU A 157 -0.36 -0.25 -11.77
CA LEU A 157 -0.24 -1.71 -11.67
C LEU A 157 -1.51 -2.47 -12.05
N ASN A 158 -2.23 -1.94 -13.05
CA ASN A 158 -3.50 -2.43 -13.58
C ASN A 158 -3.33 -3.72 -14.39
N PHE A 159 -2.17 -3.91 -15.02
CA PHE A 159 -1.87 -5.07 -15.86
C PHE A 159 -0.53 -5.72 -15.51
N ASP A 160 -0.38 -7.02 -15.80
CA ASP A 160 0.84 -7.79 -15.50
C ASP A 160 2.11 -7.20 -16.15
N ASN A 161 1.99 -6.63 -17.36
CA ASN A 161 3.11 -6.02 -18.07
C ASN A 161 3.58 -4.68 -17.46
N GLU A 162 2.85 -4.12 -16.49
CA GLU A 162 3.28 -2.95 -15.72
C GLU A 162 4.17 -3.32 -14.52
N TRP A 163 4.33 -4.61 -14.23
CA TRP A 163 5.09 -5.08 -13.09
C TRP A 163 6.61 -4.99 -13.29
N SER A 164 7.27 -4.37 -12.32
CA SER A 164 8.69 -4.52 -12.01
C SER A 164 8.90 -4.12 -10.56
N GLY A 165 10.04 -4.50 -9.95
CA GLY A 165 10.36 -4.05 -8.58
C GLY A 165 10.34 -2.52 -8.45
N THR A 166 10.91 -1.82 -9.44
CA THR A 166 10.90 -0.35 -9.50
C THR A 166 9.48 0.21 -9.65
N ALA A 167 8.64 -0.37 -10.51
CA ALA A 167 7.26 0.09 -10.67
C ALA A 167 6.43 -0.15 -9.40
N ALA A 168 6.69 -1.24 -8.67
CA ALA A 168 6.05 -1.54 -7.40
C ALA A 168 6.40 -0.50 -6.32
N ASP A 169 7.66 -0.08 -6.24
CA ASP A 169 8.08 0.98 -5.31
C ASP A 169 7.47 2.34 -5.69
N ARG A 170 7.51 2.68 -6.97
CA ARG A 170 6.93 3.92 -7.50
C ARG A 170 5.42 3.97 -7.28
N HIS A 171 4.71 2.84 -7.40
CA HIS A 171 3.29 2.75 -7.08
C HIS A 171 3.02 3.21 -5.65
N VAL A 172 3.73 2.67 -4.65
CA VAL A 172 3.54 3.04 -3.25
C VAL A 172 3.82 4.52 -3.01
N HIS A 173 4.93 5.05 -3.54
CA HIS A 173 5.25 6.47 -3.38
C HIS A 173 4.22 7.39 -4.03
N ILE A 174 3.71 7.02 -5.21
CA ILE A 174 2.68 7.79 -5.92
C ILE A 174 1.37 7.78 -5.14
N VAL A 175 0.91 6.62 -4.65
CA VAL A 175 -0.31 6.53 -3.83
C VAL A 175 -0.16 7.37 -2.55
N ALA A 176 1.00 7.31 -1.88
CA ALA A 176 1.25 8.15 -0.70
C ALA A 176 1.26 9.65 -1.03
N ALA A 177 1.82 10.04 -2.19
CA ALA A 177 1.77 11.43 -2.64
C ALA A 177 0.34 11.88 -3.01
N MET A 178 -0.47 11.00 -3.60
CA MET A 178 -1.89 11.28 -3.87
C MET A 178 -2.67 11.50 -2.57
N VAL A 179 -2.41 10.71 -1.51
CA VAL A 179 -3.00 10.94 -0.18
C VAL A 179 -2.61 12.32 0.36
N ARG A 180 -1.35 12.73 0.21
CA ARG A 180 -0.88 14.07 0.62
C ARG A 180 -1.49 15.21 -0.20
N ASP A 181 -1.87 14.94 -1.45
CA ASP A 181 -2.64 15.87 -2.29
C ASP A 181 -4.11 15.99 -1.88
N GLY A 182 -4.60 15.08 -1.03
CA GLY A 182 -6.00 15.05 -0.56
C GLY A 182 -6.89 14.10 -1.38
N LEU A 183 -6.34 12.97 -1.84
CA LEU A 183 -7.10 11.77 -2.18
C LEU A 183 -8.01 11.36 -1.01
#